data_AF-A0A6C0HEL8-F1
#
_entry.id   AF-A0A6C0HEL8-F1
#
_cell.length_a   1.000
_cell.length_b   1.000
_cell.length_c   1.000
_cell.angle_alpha   90.00
_cell.angle_beta   90.00
_cell.angle_gamma   90.00
#
_symmetry.space_group_name_H-M   'P 1'
#
loop_
_entity.id
_entity.type
_entity.pdbx_description
1 polymer ?
#
loop_
_entity_poly.entity_id
_entity_poly.type
_entity_poly.pdbx_seq_one_letter_code
_entity_poly.pdbx_strand_id
1 'polypeptide(L)'
;MRYLNSDHYILIFSFLLVVLVTLCVNRVYSYDDPFISKLRNDLIKIDPRAQHLIFNASNESFTEDKKMVYLCLKDKDGKYYDYNMLMYVALHELAHAFSESVDMEHKGDEFKNNFKQLLNKAEQMGYFDSKKPLDYNYCPKI
;
A
#
# COMPACT_ATOMS: atom_id res chain seq x y z
N MET A 1 -15.70 26.93 -48.75
CA MET A 1 -15.62 25.71 -47.91
C MET A 1 -14.15 25.42 -47.65
N ARG A 2 -13.66 25.66 -46.42
CA ARG A 2 -12.28 25.33 -46.06
C ARG A 2 -12.23 23.85 -45.70
N TYR A 3 -11.56 23.05 -46.53
CA TYR A 3 -11.17 21.69 -46.19
C TYR A 3 -10.27 21.78 -44.94
N LEU A 4 -10.79 21.34 -43.79
CA LEU A 4 -9.92 20.98 -42.67
C LEU A 4 -9.21 19.70 -43.09
N ASN A 5 -7.92 19.82 -43.42
CA ASN A 5 -7.11 18.72 -43.93
C ASN A 5 -7.12 17.55 -42.94
N SER A 6 -7.37 16.34 -43.46
CA SER A 6 -7.38 15.09 -42.68
C SER A 6 -6.10 14.89 -41.86
N ASP A 7 -4.98 15.46 -42.30
CA ASP A 7 -3.69 15.41 -41.64
C ASP A 7 -3.71 16.08 -40.25
N HIS A 8 -4.50 17.15 -40.07
CA HIS A 8 -4.62 17.80 -38.77
C HIS A 8 -5.29 16.90 -37.73
N TYR A 9 -6.28 16.09 -38.12
CA TYR A 9 -6.93 15.17 -37.21
C TYR A 9 -6.01 14.02 -36.79
N ILE A 10 -5.17 13.53 -37.70
CA ILE A 10 -4.17 12.48 -37.40
C ILE A 10 -3.11 13.00 -36.43
N LEU A 11 -2.64 14.24 -36.61
CA LEU A 11 -1.68 14.87 -35.71
C LEU A 11 -2.29 15.15 -34.32
N ILE A 12 -3.53 15.62 -34.26
CA ILE A 12 -4.23 15.83 -32.98
C ILE A 12 -4.42 14.50 -32.26
N PHE A 13 -4.88 13.44 -32.96
CA PHE A 13 -5.12 12.14 -32.37
C PHE A 13 -3.83 11.48 -31.86
N SER A 14 -2.75 11.54 -32.63
CA SER A 14 -1.43 11.00 -32.21
C SER A 14 -0.88 11.76 -31.00
N PHE A 15 -1.02 13.09 -30.94
CA PHE A 15 -0.66 13.87 -29.76
C PHE A 15 -1.50 13.49 -28.54
N LEU A 16 -2.83 13.36 -28.69
CA LEU A 16 -3.73 12.93 -27.62
C LEU A 16 -3.38 11.53 -27.11
N LEU A 17 -3.06 10.60 -28.01
CA LEU A 17 -2.60 9.25 -27.66
C LEU A 17 -1.29 9.29 -26.88
N VAL A 18 -0.31 10.09 -27.32
CA VAL A 18 0.98 10.24 -26.61
C VAL A 18 0.76 10.86 -25.23
N VAL A 19 -0.10 11.86 -25.10
CA VAL A 19 -0.45 12.46 -23.79
C VAL A 19 -1.13 11.42 -22.90
N LEU A 20 -2.11 10.67 -23.40
CA LEU A 20 -2.79 9.61 -22.64
C LEU A 20 -1.81 8.51 -22.21
N VAL A 21 -0.94 8.05 -23.10
CA VAL A 21 0.10 7.07 -22.78
C VAL A 21 1.07 7.63 -21.74
N THR A 22 1.49 8.88 -21.87
CA THR A 22 2.39 9.53 -20.89
C THR A 22 1.71 9.67 -19.52
N LEU A 23 0.44 10.05 -19.48
CA LEU A 23 -0.34 10.11 -18.23
C LEU A 23 -0.53 8.72 -17.62
N CYS A 24 -0.83 7.70 -18.42
CA CYS A 24 -0.92 6.31 -17.96
C CYS A 24 0.43 5.79 -17.44
N VAL A 25 1.51 6.01 -18.18
CA VAL A 25 2.87 5.60 -17.79
C VAL A 25 3.31 6.32 -16.53
N ASN A 26 3.12 7.64 -16.43
CA ASN A 26 3.45 8.40 -15.21
C ASN A 26 2.63 7.94 -14.01
N ARG A 27 1.36 7.58 -14.21
CA ARG A 27 0.50 7.02 -13.15
C ARG A 27 1.00 5.65 -12.67
N VAL A 28 1.49 4.82 -13.59
CA VAL A 28 2.08 3.50 -13.26
C VAL A 28 3.47 3.65 -12.62
N TYR A 29 4.31 4.58 -13.09
CA TYR A 29 5.65 4.83 -12.54
C TYR A 29 5.60 5.46 -11.14
N SER A 30 4.54 6.19 -10.81
CA SER A 30 4.31 6.75 -9.48
C SER A 30 4.00 5.69 -8.41
N TYR A 31 3.91 4.42 -8.77
CA TYR A 31 3.48 3.34 -7.88
C TYR A 31 4.61 2.54 -7.25
N ASP A 32 5.83 2.63 -7.78
CA ASP A 32 6.97 1.87 -7.25
C ASP A 32 7.67 2.66 -6.14
N ASP A 33 6.94 2.89 -5.04
CA ASP A 33 7.52 3.52 -3.86
C ASP A 33 8.56 2.55 -3.25
N PRO A 34 9.84 2.94 -3.12
CA PRO A 34 10.88 2.05 -2.62
C PRO A 34 10.60 1.56 -1.19
N PHE A 35 9.83 2.30 -0.39
CA PHE A 35 9.37 1.84 0.93
C PHE A 35 8.37 0.68 0.81
N ILE A 36 7.44 0.72 -0.14
CA ILE A 36 6.50 -0.39 -0.38
C ILE A 36 7.27 -1.66 -0.75
N SER A 37 8.21 -1.54 -1.70
CA SER A 37 8.99 -2.67 -2.16
C SER A 37 9.86 -3.26 -1.04
N LYS A 38 10.48 -2.43 -0.20
CA LYS A 38 11.20 -2.89 0.99
C LYS A 38 10.27 -3.58 1.99
N LEU A 39 9.14 -2.95 2.32
CA LEU A 39 8.20 -3.45 3.30
C LEU A 39 7.59 -4.79 2.87
N ARG A 40 7.16 -4.90 1.61
CA ARG A 40 6.70 -6.15 1.00
C ARG A 40 7.73 -7.26 1.14
N ASN A 41 8.99 -6.99 0.79
CA ASN A 41 10.06 -7.99 0.88
C ASN A 41 10.29 -8.46 2.32
N ASP A 42 10.21 -7.56 3.30
CA ASP A 42 10.35 -7.90 4.72
C ASP A 42 9.12 -8.68 5.23
N LEU A 43 7.89 -8.31 4.82
CA LEU A 43 6.66 -9.04 5.14
C LEU A 43 6.65 -10.47 4.59
N ILE A 44 7.15 -10.69 3.36
CA ILE A 44 7.28 -12.03 2.77
C ILE A 44 8.22 -12.91 3.60
N LYS A 45 9.27 -12.34 4.19
CA LYS A 45 10.18 -13.09 5.09
C LYS A 45 9.52 -13.40 6.43
N ILE A 46 8.70 -12.48 6.95
CA ILE A 46 7.97 -12.66 8.22
C ILE A 46 6.88 -13.74 8.06
N ASP A 47 6.11 -13.69 6.97
CA ASP A 47 5.10 -14.70 6.65
C ASP A 47 4.99 -14.88 5.12
N PRO A 48 5.40 -16.06 4.58
CA PRO A 48 5.40 -16.30 3.13
C PRO A 48 4.04 -16.15 2.45
N ARG A 49 2.92 -16.24 3.19
CA ARG A 49 1.58 -15.99 2.61
C ARG A 49 1.45 -14.59 2.02
N ALA A 50 2.22 -13.62 2.52
CA ALA A 50 2.26 -12.25 2.00
C ALA A 50 2.71 -12.17 0.53
N GLN A 51 3.37 -13.20 -0.02
CA GLN A 51 3.80 -13.22 -1.42
C GLN A 51 2.64 -13.13 -2.42
N HIS A 52 1.44 -13.54 -2.00
CA HIS A 52 0.23 -13.54 -2.82
C HIS A 52 -0.57 -12.23 -2.73
N LEU A 53 -0.11 -11.27 -1.93
CA LEU A 53 -0.75 -9.98 -1.76
C LEU A 53 -0.07 -8.91 -2.62
N ILE A 54 -0.84 -7.89 -2.95
CA ILE A 54 -0.41 -6.73 -3.71
C ILE A 54 -0.38 -5.54 -2.73
N PHE A 55 0.76 -4.85 -2.66
CA PHE A 55 1.01 -3.76 -1.72
C PHE A 55 1.15 -2.43 -2.45
N ASN A 56 0.43 -1.43 -1.97
CA ASN A 56 0.21 -0.18 -2.69
C ASN A 56 0.33 1.01 -1.74
N ALA A 57 0.91 2.11 -2.20
CA ALA A 57 0.84 3.38 -1.47
C ALA A 57 -0.56 4.02 -1.63
N SER A 58 -1.08 4.61 -0.56
CA SER A 58 -2.37 5.32 -0.54
C SER A 58 -2.33 6.47 0.48
N ASN A 59 -3.42 7.23 0.58
CA ASN A 59 -3.63 8.26 1.60
C ASN A 59 -4.37 7.73 2.85
N GLU A 60 -4.67 6.43 2.89
CA GLU A 60 -5.20 5.70 4.04
C GLU A 60 -4.70 4.25 3.99
N SER A 61 -4.71 3.57 5.13
CA SER A 61 -4.32 2.15 5.23
C SER A 61 -5.53 1.27 5.40
N PHE A 62 -5.65 0.27 4.52
CA PHE A 62 -6.75 -0.68 4.53
C PHE A 62 -6.42 -1.89 3.67
N THR A 63 -7.19 -2.96 3.88
CA THR A 63 -7.13 -4.17 3.07
C THR A 63 -8.44 -4.34 2.30
N GLU A 64 -8.33 -4.52 0.98
CA GLU A 64 -9.45 -4.74 0.07
C GLU A 64 -9.37 -6.16 -0.52
N ASP A 65 -10.52 -6.84 -0.52
CA ASP A 65 -10.72 -8.21 -1.02
C ASP A 65 -9.69 -9.24 -0.50
N LYS A 66 -9.08 -8.98 0.66
CA LYS A 66 -8.03 -9.79 1.29
C LYS A 66 -6.81 -10.04 0.39
N LYS A 67 -6.62 -9.21 -0.63
CA LYS A 67 -5.57 -9.34 -1.65
C LYS A 67 -4.78 -8.05 -1.83
N MET A 68 -5.47 -6.92 -1.76
CA MET A 68 -4.90 -5.60 -1.99
C MET A 68 -4.70 -4.93 -0.63
N VAL A 69 -3.44 -4.66 -0.29
CA VAL A 69 -3.06 -3.95 0.93
C VAL A 69 -2.61 -2.55 0.55
N TYR A 70 -3.36 -1.55 0.99
CA TYR A 70 -3.04 -0.14 0.80
C TYR A 70 -2.43 0.42 2.08
N LEU A 71 -1.38 1.22 1.94
CA LEU A 71 -0.65 1.78 3.05
C LEU A 71 -0.44 3.29 2.90
N CYS A 72 -0.79 4.02 3.95
CA CYS A 72 -0.45 5.41 4.12
C CYS A 72 0.99 5.55 4.60
N LEU A 73 1.89 5.92 3.69
CA LEU A 73 3.33 5.91 3.96
C LEU A 73 3.85 7.23 4.53
N LYS A 74 3.14 8.33 4.25
CA LYS A 74 3.59 9.69 4.51
C LYS A 74 2.57 10.45 5.35
N ASP A 75 3.07 11.34 6.19
CA ASP A 75 2.26 12.30 6.93
C ASP A 75 1.74 13.43 6.02
N LYS A 76 0.94 14.33 6.60
CA LYS A 76 0.36 15.50 5.92
C LYS A 76 1.41 16.45 5.31
N ASP A 77 2.64 16.41 5.81
CA ASP A 77 3.75 17.25 5.35
C ASP A 77 4.60 16.51 4.29
N GLY A 78 4.17 15.30 3.88
CA GLY A 78 4.81 14.49 2.84
C GLY A 78 6.01 13.68 3.34
N LYS A 79 6.26 13.63 4.65
CA LYS A 79 7.37 12.89 5.24
C LYS A 79 6.95 11.46 5.55
N TYR A 80 7.83 10.49 5.27
CA TYR A 80 7.58 9.10 5.62
C TYR A 80 7.45 8.92 7.14
N TYR A 81 6.48 8.09 7.55
CA TYR A 81 6.41 7.61 8.93
C TYR A 81 7.64 6.73 9.27
N ASP A 82 7.92 6.59 10.56
CA ASP A 82 8.98 5.69 11.03
C ASP A 82 8.73 4.26 10.54
N TYR A 83 9.79 3.55 10.18
CA TYR A 83 9.68 2.20 9.62
C TYR A 83 9.01 1.22 10.59
N ASN A 84 9.24 1.36 11.91
CA ASN A 84 8.60 0.53 12.92
C ASN A 84 7.08 0.73 12.92
N MET A 85 6.63 1.97 12.72
CA MET A 85 5.21 2.31 12.62
C MET A 85 4.60 1.72 11.34
N LEU A 86 5.28 1.87 10.20
CA LEU A 86 4.81 1.29 8.94
C LEU A 86 4.77 -0.24 8.98
N MET A 87 5.75 -0.88 9.62
CA MET A 87 5.73 -2.33 9.85
C MET A 87 4.55 -2.75 10.72
N TYR A 88 4.30 -2.05 11.83
CA TYR A 88 3.16 -2.32 12.70
C TYR A 88 1.83 -2.27 11.94
N VAL A 89 1.60 -1.21 11.16
CA VAL A 89 0.38 -1.04 10.37
C VAL A 89 0.28 -2.09 9.25
N ALA A 90 1.38 -2.40 8.58
CA ALA A 90 1.34 -3.40 7.53
C ALA A 90 1.08 -4.82 8.06
N LEU A 91 1.57 -5.15 9.26
CA LEU A 91 1.23 -6.40 9.95
C LEU A 91 -0.24 -6.44 10.37
N HIS A 92 -0.84 -5.28 10.70
CA HIS A 92 -2.27 -5.15 10.99
C HIS A 92 -3.11 -5.45 9.75
N GLU A 93 -2.80 -4.82 8.62
CA GLU A 93 -3.47 -5.10 7.35
C GLU A 93 -3.26 -6.54 6.87
N LEU A 94 -2.07 -7.09 7.09
CA LEU A 94 -1.78 -8.48 6.79
C LEU A 94 -2.65 -9.45 7.62
N ALA A 95 -2.93 -9.10 8.88
CA ALA A 95 -3.83 -9.88 9.72
C ALA A 95 -5.27 -9.85 9.18
N HIS A 96 -5.76 -8.71 8.69
CA HIS A 96 -7.05 -8.61 7.98
C HIS A 96 -7.09 -9.48 6.74
N ALA A 97 -6.04 -9.45 5.92
CA ALA A 97 -5.94 -10.28 4.71
C ALA A 97 -5.97 -11.78 5.03
N PHE A 98 -5.45 -12.18 6.19
CA PHE A 98 -5.34 -13.59 6.59
C PHE A 98 -6.53 -14.10 7.42
N SER A 99 -7.47 -13.24 7.77
CA SER A 99 -8.69 -13.63 8.49
C SER A 99 -9.80 -14.01 7.51
N GLU A 100 -10.51 -15.11 7.78
CA GLU A 100 -11.67 -15.57 7.02
C GLU A 100 -12.89 -14.68 7.26
N SER A 101 -13.05 -14.17 8.47
CA SER A 101 -14.12 -13.23 8.81
C SER A 101 -13.70 -11.78 8.56
N VAL A 102 -14.65 -10.95 8.09
CA VAL A 102 -14.44 -9.48 8.05
C VAL A 102 -14.71 -8.95 9.46
N ASP A 103 -13.71 -8.35 10.08
CA ASP A 103 -13.78 -7.83 11.44
C ASP A 103 -13.36 -6.35 11.49
N MET A 104 -14.29 -5.47 11.13
CA MET A 104 -14.05 -4.02 11.10
C MET A 104 -13.80 -3.43 12.50
N GLU A 105 -14.22 -4.12 13.57
CA GLU A 105 -14.09 -3.65 14.94
C GLU A 105 -12.86 -4.24 15.66
N HIS A 106 -12.09 -5.11 15.00
CA HIS A 106 -10.93 -5.81 15.57
C HIS A 106 -11.28 -6.62 16.83
N LYS A 107 -12.51 -7.16 16.92
CA LYS A 107 -13.00 -7.91 18.09
C LYS A 107 -12.87 -9.41 17.95
N GLY A 108 -12.81 -9.94 16.72
CA GLY A 108 -12.67 -11.35 16.40
C GLY A 108 -11.36 -11.94 16.87
N ASP A 109 -11.45 -13.14 17.44
CA ASP A 109 -10.29 -13.86 17.98
C ASP A 109 -9.30 -14.26 16.87
N GLU A 110 -9.81 -14.53 15.67
CA GLU A 110 -9.01 -14.87 14.49
C GLU A 110 -8.05 -13.74 14.11
N PHE A 111 -8.57 -12.52 13.90
CA PHE A 111 -7.77 -11.34 13.59
C PHE A 111 -6.70 -11.10 14.67
N LYS A 112 -7.11 -11.10 15.94
CA LYS A 112 -6.20 -10.86 17.07
C LYS A 112 -5.09 -11.90 17.14
N ASN A 113 -5.41 -13.17 16.91
CA ASN A 113 -4.44 -14.24 16.91
C ASN A 113 -3.46 -14.11 15.73
N ASN A 114 -3.97 -13.84 14.52
CA ASN A 114 -3.15 -13.58 13.35
C ASN A 114 -2.20 -12.40 13.59
N PHE A 115 -2.73 -11.27 14.05
CA PHE A 115 -1.94 -10.06 14.29
C PHE A 115 -0.88 -10.27 15.36
N LYS A 116 -1.23 -10.91 16.48
CA LYS A 116 -0.27 -11.25 17.56
C LYS A 116 0.84 -12.16 17.05
N GLN A 117 0.52 -13.19 16.27
CA GLN A 117 1.52 -14.10 15.71
C GLN A 117 2.47 -13.36 14.75
N LEU A 118 1.92 -12.49 13.90
CA LEU A 118 2.69 -11.67 12.98
C LEU A 118 3.65 -10.70 13.70
N LEU A 119 3.16 -9.99 14.72
CA LEU A 119 3.99 -9.11 15.56
C LEU A 119 5.12 -9.88 16.25
N ASN A 120 4.82 -11.04 16.85
CA ASN A 120 5.82 -11.85 17.52
C ASN A 120 6.91 -12.34 16.56
N LYS A 121 6.53 -12.81 15.36
CA LYS A 121 7.49 -13.22 14.32
C LYS A 121 8.36 -12.04 13.88
N ALA A 122 7.73 -10.89 13.62
CA ALA A 122 8.44 -9.68 13.19
C ALA A 122 9.44 -9.21 14.25
N GLU A 123 9.07 -9.24 15.54
CA GLU A 123 9.94 -8.88 16.65
C GLU A 123 11.10 -9.86 16.82
N GLN A 124 10.83 -11.16 16.78
CA GLN A 124 11.87 -12.20 16.84
C GLN A 124 12.89 -12.09 15.71
N MET A 125 12.46 -11.64 14.53
CA MET A 125 13.32 -11.45 13.36
C MET A 125 13.97 -10.05 13.29
N GLY A 126 13.65 -9.15 14.22
CA GLY A 126 14.19 -7.79 14.26
C GLY A 126 13.59 -6.81 13.24
N TYR A 127 12.43 -7.12 12.67
CA TYR A 127 11.70 -6.23 11.75
C TYR A 127 10.76 -5.26 12.47
N PHE A 128 10.37 -5.58 13.70
CA PHE A 128 9.54 -4.75 14.58
C PHE A 128 10.16 -4.69 15.98
N ASP A 129 10.02 -3.55 16.65
CA ASP A 129 10.46 -3.31 18.02
C ASP A 129 9.27 -2.81 18.83
N SER A 130 8.76 -3.65 19.74
CA SER A 130 7.60 -3.34 20.59
C SER A 130 7.88 -2.25 21.62
N LYS A 131 9.15 -1.90 21.85
CA LYS A 131 9.57 -0.86 22.82
C LYS A 131 9.54 0.53 22.22
N LYS A 132 9.52 0.66 20.89
CA LYS A 132 9.39 1.95 20.23
C LYS A 132 7.96 2.47 20.33
N PRO A 133 7.75 3.78 20.57
CA PRO A 133 6.42 4.35 20.63
C PRO A 133 5.72 4.22 19.28
N LEU A 134 4.43 3.90 19.33
CA LEU A 134 3.54 3.97 18.16
C LEU A 134 3.01 5.39 18.02
N ASP A 135 2.83 5.82 16.78
CA ASP A 135 2.16 7.09 16.48
C ASP A 135 0.64 6.86 16.43
N TYR A 136 -0.07 7.23 17.49
CA TYR A 136 -1.52 7.10 17.56
C TYR A 136 -2.27 8.11 16.70
N ASN A 137 -1.58 9.12 16.13
CA ASN A 137 -2.13 10.03 15.14
C ASN A 137 -1.73 9.62 13.72
N TYR A 138 -1.35 8.36 13.52
CA TYR A 138 -1.03 7.82 12.21
C TYR A 138 -2.17 8.01 11.22
N CYS A 139 -1.83 8.59 10.07
CA CYS A 139 -2.68 8.80 8.91
C CYS A 139 -4.10 9.33 9.27
N PRO A 140 -4.19 10.55 9.82
CA PRO A 140 -5.47 11.11 10.20
C PRO A 140 -6.32 11.32 8.94
N LYS A 141 -7.61 10.95 9.01
CA LYS A 141 -8.56 11.22 7.94
C LYS A 141 -8.66 12.75 7.76
N ILE A 142 -8.35 13.21 6.56
CA ILE A 142 -8.48 14.62 6.14
C ILE A 142 -9.96 14.96 5.98
#